data_AF-A0A7C7S596-F1
#
_entry.id   AF-A0A7C7S596-F1
#
_cell.length_a   1.000
_cell.length_b   1.000
_cell.length_c   1.000
_cell.angle_alpha   90.00
_cell.angle_beta   90.00
_cell.angle_gamma   90.00
#
_symmetry.space_group_name_H-M   'P 1'
#
loop_
_entity.id
_entity.type
_entity.pdbx_description
1 polymer ?
#
loop_
_entity_poly.entity_id
_entity_poly.type
_entity_poly.pdbx_seq_one_letter_code
_entity_poly.pdbx_strand_id
1 'polypeptide(L)'
;LIAYAENRVPITALEVDRLARIVHMEDEPETVYAQLVAEGLMVGQIVRLTEISPQRVRFWAAGDEHILAPLVANNISVVPLPDKIPVPEEQAGTPLSSLKPGETARVVSLSPRIRGVERRRLMDLGLLPGTEIRTELVSAGGDPVAYRIRGALIALRRKQSDLIGVMPLDADPQPETSQK
;
A
#
# COMPACT_ATOMS: atom_id res chain seq x y z
N LEU A 1 -12.17 17.85 13.99
CA LEU A 1 -10.92 18.13 14.74
C LEU A 1 -10.61 16.93 15.64
N ILE A 2 -10.38 15.76 15.04
CA ILE A 2 -10.57 14.46 15.69
C ILE A 2 -9.22 13.91 16.20
N ALA A 3 -9.06 13.82 17.52
CA ALA A 3 -8.40 12.74 18.29
C ALA A 3 -6.96 12.24 17.94
N TYR A 4 -6.11 12.99 17.24
CA TYR A 4 -4.74 12.52 16.92
C TYR A 4 -3.60 13.19 17.69
N ALA A 5 -3.87 14.24 18.47
CA ALA A 5 -2.80 15.05 19.08
C ALA A 5 -2.03 14.35 20.21
N GLU A 6 -2.63 13.38 20.91
CA GLU A 6 -2.02 12.75 22.09
C GLU A 6 -0.99 11.65 21.76
N ASN A 7 -0.93 11.18 20.51
CA ASN A 7 -0.05 10.08 20.09
C ASN A 7 1.04 10.49 19.11
N ARG A 8 1.45 11.77 19.10
CA ARG A 8 2.57 12.21 18.26
C ARG A 8 3.88 11.61 18.78
N VAL A 9 4.66 11.04 17.89
CA VAL A 9 6.01 10.53 18.16
C VAL A 9 6.96 11.07 17.08
N PRO A 10 8.26 11.25 17.35
CA PRO A 10 9.20 11.54 16.28
C PRO A 10 9.23 10.36 15.29
N ILE A 11 9.49 10.63 14.01
CA ILE A 11 9.57 9.57 12.98
C ILE A 11 10.63 8.50 13.31
N THR A 12 11.64 8.88 14.10
CA THR A 12 12.70 8.02 14.63
C THR A 12 12.20 7.01 15.66
N ALA A 13 11.02 7.22 16.26
CA ALA A 13 10.39 6.27 17.17
C ALA A 13 9.32 5.40 16.49
N LEU A 14 9.13 5.56 15.17
CA LEU A 14 8.18 4.76 14.42
C LEU A 14 8.72 3.34 14.21
N GLU A 15 7.84 2.34 14.22
CA GLU A 15 8.20 0.98 13.83
C GLU A 15 8.44 0.90 12.31
N VAL A 16 9.41 0.10 11.89
CA VAL A 16 9.68 -0.14 10.46
C VAL A 16 8.45 -0.74 9.79
N ASP A 17 8.20 -0.33 8.56
CA ASP A 17 7.04 -0.63 7.72
C ASP A 17 5.68 -0.10 8.21
N ARG A 18 5.65 0.64 9.31
CA ARG A 18 4.44 1.27 9.80
C ARG A 18 4.13 2.57 9.06
N LEU A 19 2.86 2.77 8.74
CA LEU A 19 2.38 4.02 8.13
C LEU A 19 2.13 5.06 9.23
N ALA A 20 2.51 6.30 8.97
CA ALA A 20 2.22 7.42 9.86
C ALA A 20 1.93 8.68 9.04
N ARG A 21 1.28 9.68 9.64
CA ARG A 21 1.07 10.99 9.03
C ARG A 21 2.00 12.00 9.68
N ILE A 22 2.72 12.79 8.89
CA ILE A 22 3.45 13.96 9.40
C ILE A 22 2.43 14.94 9.94
N VAL A 23 2.48 15.23 11.23
CA VAL A 23 1.57 16.19 11.87
C VAL A 23 2.27 17.49 12.23
N HIS A 24 3.59 17.44 12.38
CA HIS A 24 4.38 18.61 12.75
C HIS A 24 5.83 18.44 12.29
N MET A 25 6.46 19.57 11.96
CA MET A 25 7.87 19.69 11.64
C MET A 25 8.38 20.89 12.44
N GLU A 26 9.42 20.69 13.24
CA GLU A 26 10.03 21.77 14.03
C GLU A 26 10.60 22.82 13.06
N ASP A 27 10.36 24.11 13.34
CA ASP A 27 10.83 25.25 12.56
C ASP A 27 12.25 25.69 12.94
N GLU A 28 12.74 25.26 14.10
CA GLU A 28 14.10 25.50 14.55
C GLU A 28 14.95 24.22 14.67
N PRO A 29 16.20 24.23 14.19
CA PRO A 29 16.86 25.34 13.49
C PRO A 29 16.33 25.52 12.06
N GLU A 30 16.21 26.79 11.62
CA GLU A 30 15.64 27.17 10.30
C GLU A 30 16.31 26.43 9.13
N THR A 31 17.61 26.16 9.22
CA THR A 31 18.37 25.42 8.19
C THR A 31 17.89 23.98 8.02
N VAL A 32 17.53 23.31 9.13
CA VAL A 32 16.98 21.96 9.09
C VAL A 32 15.57 21.99 8.53
N TYR A 33 14.73 22.93 8.98
CA TYR A 33 13.38 23.10 8.44
C TYR A 33 13.40 23.35 6.93
N ALA A 34 14.23 24.29 6.47
CA ALA A 34 14.41 24.61 5.06
C ALA A 34 14.89 23.40 4.25
N GLN A 35 15.80 22.58 4.80
CA GLN A 35 16.21 21.33 4.17
C GLN A 35 15.03 20.37 4.02
N LEU A 36 14.24 20.14 5.07
CA LEU A 36 13.10 19.22 5.00
C LEU A 36 12.07 19.67 3.95
N VAL A 37 11.79 20.97 3.89
CA VAL A 37 10.90 21.54 2.86
C VAL A 37 11.49 21.39 1.46
N ALA A 38 12.80 21.58 1.30
CA ALA A 38 13.49 21.41 0.02
C ALA A 38 13.49 19.94 -0.46
N GLU A 39 13.51 18.98 0.46
CA GLU A 39 13.27 17.55 0.18
C GLU A 39 11.78 17.27 -0.20
N GLY A 40 10.91 18.27 -0.19
CA GLY A 40 9.49 18.13 -0.54
C GLY A 40 8.63 17.55 0.58
N LEU A 41 9.15 17.53 1.82
CA LEU A 41 8.43 17.04 2.99
C LEU A 41 7.48 18.13 3.51
N MET A 42 6.25 17.73 3.79
CA MET A 42 5.19 18.63 4.25
C MET A 42 4.29 17.96 5.30
N VAL A 43 3.76 18.78 6.21
CA VAL A 43 2.71 18.37 7.14
C VAL A 43 1.49 17.84 6.37
N GLY A 44 0.89 16.77 6.88
CA GLY A 44 -0.25 16.07 6.29
C GLY A 44 0.14 14.88 5.42
N GLN A 45 1.40 14.79 4.94
CA GLN A 45 1.86 13.67 4.13
C GLN A 45 1.85 12.36 4.92
N ILE A 46 1.55 11.27 4.22
CA ILE A 46 1.70 9.91 4.76
C ILE A 46 3.13 9.44 4.50
N VAL A 47 3.77 8.97 5.55
CA VAL A 47 5.11 8.39 5.52
C VAL A 47 5.09 6.91 5.88
N ARG A 48 6.11 6.19 5.43
CA ARG A 48 6.40 4.83 5.89
C ARG A 48 7.88 4.69 6.16
N LEU A 49 8.24 4.40 7.41
CA LEU A 49 9.62 4.14 7.77
C LEU A 49 10.08 2.82 7.13
N THR A 50 11.21 2.83 6.41
CA THR A 50 11.80 1.63 5.81
C THR A 50 13.07 1.21 6.50
N GLU A 51 13.82 2.14 7.09
CA GLU A 51 15.04 1.83 7.84
C GLU A 51 15.26 2.87 8.93
N ILE A 52 15.70 2.41 10.10
CA ILE A 52 16.30 3.26 11.11
C ILE A 52 17.62 2.69 11.58
N SER A 53 18.65 3.54 11.61
CA SER A 53 19.97 3.23 12.14
C SER A 53 20.58 4.47 12.79
N PRO A 54 21.69 4.35 13.53
CA PRO A 54 22.42 5.51 14.04
C PRO A 54 22.98 6.44 12.96
N GLN A 55 23.07 5.99 11.70
CA GLN A 55 23.67 6.75 10.59
C GLN A 55 22.61 7.41 9.70
N ARG A 56 21.44 6.79 9.56
CA ARG A 56 20.40 7.25 8.64
C ARG A 56 19.02 6.73 9.01
N VAL A 57 18.02 7.49 8.59
CA VAL A 57 16.61 7.13 8.58
C VAL A 57 16.16 7.13 7.13
N ARG A 58 15.65 5.99 6.64
CA ARG A 58 15.04 5.89 5.31
C ARG A 58 13.54 5.78 5.46
N PHE A 59 12.80 6.54 4.67
CA PHE A 59 11.34 6.46 4.66
C PHE A 59 10.79 6.90 3.31
N TRP A 60 9.60 6.43 2.99
CA TRP A 60 8.86 6.90 1.82
C TRP A 60 7.94 8.05 2.20
N ALA A 61 7.92 9.10 1.39
CA ALA A 61 7.01 10.25 1.52
C ALA A 61 6.76 10.87 0.14
N ALA A 62 5.57 11.42 -0.10
CA ALA A 62 5.21 12.09 -1.36
C ALA A 62 5.40 11.28 -2.68
N GLY A 63 5.66 9.97 -2.58
CA GLY A 63 5.92 9.12 -3.76
C GLY A 63 7.40 8.80 -3.97
N ASP A 64 8.29 9.41 -3.20
CA ASP A 64 9.74 9.26 -3.27
C ASP A 64 10.32 8.66 -1.98
N GLU A 65 11.54 8.13 -2.08
CA GLU A 65 12.31 7.67 -0.92
C GLU A 65 13.23 8.79 -0.43
N HIS A 66 13.19 9.03 0.88
CA HIS A 66 13.97 10.06 1.56
C HIS A 66 15.00 9.40 2.48
N ILE A 67 16.18 9.99 2.54
CA ILE A 67 17.25 9.56 3.44
C ILE A 67 17.71 10.76 4.26
N LEU A 68 17.46 10.72 5.56
CA LEU A 68 17.84 11.79 6.49
C LEU A 68 18.80 11.28 7.56
N ALA A 69 19.66 12.16 8.06
CA ALA A 69 20.38 11.89 9.30
C ALA A 69 19.39 11.77 10.47
N PRO A 70 19.62 10.91 11.48
CA PRO A 70 18.69 10.76 12.61
C PRO A 70 18.38 12.07 13.33
N LEU A 71 19.37 12.96 13.46
CA LEU A 71 19.20 14.27 14.08
C LEU A 71 18.20 15.15 13.30
N VAL A 72 18.27 15.12 11.96
CA VAL A 72 17.35 15.86 11.08
C VAL A 72 15.96 15.23 11.14
N ALA A 73 15.88 13.91 11.03
CA ALA A 73 14.62 13.17 11.09
C ALA A 73 13.87 13.37 12.41
N ASN A 74 14.59 13.58 13.53
CA ASN A 74 13.97 13.81 14.84
C ASN A 74 13.11 15.09 14.90
N ASN A 75 13.27 16.02 13.94
CA ASN A 75 12.44 17.22 13.80
C ASN A 75 11.11 16.95 13.11
N ILE A 76 10.85 15.70 12.67
CA ILE A 76 9.59 15.29 12.05
C ILE A 76 8.77 14.52 13.07
N SER A 77 7.65 15.13 13.48
CA SER A 77 6.66 14.49 14.33
C SER A 77 5.56 13.84 13.49
N VAL A 78 5.29 12.57 13.78
CA VAL A 78 4.30 11.77 13.08
C VAL A 78 3.27 11.19 14.03
N VAL A 79 2.08 10.93 13.52
CA VAL A 79 1.08 10.13 14.23
C VAL A 79 0.92 8.81 13.46
N PRO A 80 1.17 7.65 14.10
CA PRO A 80 0.96 6.35 13.46
C PRO A 80 -0.48 6.21 12.96
N LEU A 81 -0.62 5.73 11.73
CA LEU A 81 -1.91 5.35 11.18
C LEU A 81 -2.24 3.93 11.64
N PRO A 82 -3.52 3.60 11.89
CA PRO A 82 -3.91 2.24 12.18
C PRO A 82 -3.55 1.31 11.00
N ASP A 83 -3.06 0.10 11.30
CA ASP A 83 -2.62 -0.89 10.30
C ASP A 83 -3.74 -1.26 9.30
N LYS A 84 -4.97 -1.18 9.80
CA LYS A 84 -6.18 -1.12 8.99
C LYS A 84 -6.60 0.33 8.92
N ILE A 85 -6.32 1.00 7.81
CA ILE A 85 -7.10 2.19 7.47
C ILE A 85 -8.54 1.68 7.37
N PRO A 86 -9.51 2.19 8.14
CA PRO A 86 -10.91 1.93 7.89
C PRO A 86 -11.21 2.61 6.55
N VAL A 87 -10.90 1.93 5.46
CA VAL A 87 -11.70 2.06 4.25
C VAL A 87 -13.09 1.61 4.71
N PRO A 88 -14.13 2.45 4.54
CA PRO A 88 -15.49 2.02 4.82
C PRO A 88 -15.66 0.62 4.20
N GLU A 89 -16.16 -0.35 4.97
CA GLU A 89 -16.16 -1.78 4.58
C GLU A 89 -16.76 -2.00 3.18
N GLU A 90 -17.62 -1.08 2.76
CA GLU A 90 -18.24 -1.00 1.43
C GLU A 90 -17.29 -0.71 0.26
N GLN A 91 -16.08 -0.19 0.46
CA GLN A 91 -15.13 0.17 -0.62
C GLN A 91 -13.82 -0.62 -0.62
N ALA A 92 -13.56 -1.44 0.41
CA ALA A 92 -12.30 -2.18 0.53
C ALA A 92 -12.26 -3.44 -0.37
N GLY A 93 -13.39 -4.11 -0.55
CA GLY A 93 -13.45 -5.45 -1.16
C GLY A 93 -12.77 -6.53 -0.31
N THR A 94 -12.86 -7.79 -0.71
CA THR A 94 -12.04 -8.88 -0.15
C THR A 94 -10.66 -8.91 -0.80
N PRO A 95 -9.63 -9.50 -0.17
CA PRO A 95 -8.31 -9.64 -0.79
C PRO A 95 -8.38 -10.47 -2.08
N LEU A 96 -7.60 -10.11 -3.11
CA LEU A 96 -7.51 -10.89 -4.36
C LEU A 96 -7.05 -12.34 -4.12
N SER A 97 -6.25 -12.55 -3.08
CA SER A 97 -5.79 -13.88 -2.66
C SER A 97 -6.91 -14.79 -2.11
N SER A 98 -8.10 -14.25 -1.81
CA SER A 98 -9.23 -15.02 -1.32
C SER A 98 -10.07 -15.63 -2.44
N LEU A 99 -9.86 -15.22 -3.70
CA LEU A 99 -10.59 -15.77 -4.83
C LEU A 99 -10.23 -17.24 -5.04
N LYS A 100 -11.24 -18.06 -5.31
CA LYS A 100 -11.05 -19.46 -5.68
C LYS A 100 -10.63 -19.58 -7.15
N PRO A 101 -10.01 -20.69 -7.57
CA PRO A 101 -9.74 -20.96 -8.97
C PRO A 101 -11.00 -20.82 -9.84
N GLY A 102 -10.90 -20.10 -10.95
CA GLY A 102 -12.00 -19.84 -11.86
C GLY A 102 -12.91 -18.66 -11.50
N GLU A 103 -12.82 -18.12 -10.28
CA GLU A 103 -13.61 -16.94 -9.89
C GLU A 103 -13.14 -15.69 -10.60
N THR A 104 -14.10 -14.81 -10.88
CA THR A 104 -13.88 -13.50 -11.51
C THR A 104 -14.32 -12.40 -10.55
N ALA A 105 -13.53 -11.34 -10.47
CA ALA A 105 -13.80 -10.22 -9.58
C ALA A 105 -13.35 -8.90 -10.22
N ARG A 106 -13.88 -7.79 -9.72
CA ARG A 106 -13.46 -6.45 -10.11
C ARG A 106 -12.56 -5.86 -9.03
N VAL A 107 -11.41 -5.29 -9.42
CA VAL A 107 -10.55 -4.51 -8.52
C VAL A 107 -11.30 -3.30 -8.02
N VAL A 108 -11.32 -3.11 -6.69
CA VAL A 108 -11.91 -1.92 -6.06
C VAL A 108 -10.87 -1.04 -5.40
N SER A 109 -9.76 -1.62 -4.92
CA SER A 109 -8.72 -0.85 -4.25
C SER A 109 -7.33 -1.48 -4.39
N LEU A 110 -6.30 -0.63 -4.33
CA LEU A 110 -4.91 -1.05 -4.11
C LEU A 110 -4.46 -0.48 -2.77
N SER A 111 -3.97 -1.34 -1.89
CA SER A 111 -3.50 -0.95 -0.57
C SER A 111 -2.51 0.22 -0.67
N PRO A 112 -2.61 1.23 0.22
CA PRO A 112 -1.60 2.27 0.36
C PRO A 112 -0.22 1.74 0.79
N ARG A 113 -0.08 0.43 1.08
CA ARG A 113 1.22 -0.21 1.31
C ARG A 113 1.98 -0.48 0.01
N ILE A 114 1.28 -0.60 -1.12
CA ILE A 114 1.88 -0.74 -2.46
C ILE A 114 2.32 0.64 -2.96
N ARG A 115 3.62 0.87 -3.15
CA ARG A 115 4.21 2.18 -3.46
C ARG A 115 5.29 2.12 -4.54
N GLY A 116 5.72 3.30 -4.99
CA GLY A 116 6.86 3.48 -5.90
C GLY A 116 6.77 2.64 -7.16
N VAL A 117 7.89 2.01 -7.51
CA VAL A 117 8.03 1.18 -8.72
C VAL A 117 7.06 0.00 -8.73
N GLU A 118 6.80 -0.64 -7.58
CA GLU A 118 5.86 -1.76 -7.51
C GLU A 118 4.44 -1.32 -7.87
N ARG A 119 3.96 -0.20 -7.27
CA ARG A 119 2.63 0.34 -7.58
C ARG A 119 2.51 0.69 -9.07
N ARG A 120 3.52 1.37 -9.62
CA ARG A 120 3.53 1.75 -11.04
C ARG A 120 3.47 0.51 -11.93
N ARG A 121 4.30 -0.51 -11.67
CA ARG A 121 4.27 -1.77 -12.43
C ARG A 121 2.92 -2.46 -12.37
N LEU A 122 2.31 -2.59 -11.18
CA LEU A 122 0.98 -3.20 -11.07
C LEU A 122 -0.06 -2.42 -11.86
N MET A 123 -0.02 -1.09 -11.83
CA MET A 123 -0.90 -0.23 -12.62
C MET A 123 -0.65 -0.36 -14.13
N ASP A 124 0.61 -0.40 -14.56
CA ASP A 124 1.01 -0.59 -15.96
C ASP A 124 0.55 -1.96 -16.50
N LEU A 125 0.54 -2.96 -15.62
CA LEU A 125 0.01 -4.31 -15.86
C LEU A 125 -1.53 -4.36 -15.88
N GLY A 126 -2.21 -3.26 -15.59
CA GLY A 126 -3.66 -3.13 -15.64
C GLY A 126 -4.38 -3.36 -14.32
N LEU A 127 -3.68 -3.57 -13.19
CA LEU A 127 -4.29 -3.61 -11.86
C LEU A 127 -4.68 -2.21 -11.40
N LEU A 128 -5.85 -1.77 -11.84
CA LEU A 128 -6.45 -0.47 -11.55
C LEU A 128 -7.88 -0.72 -11.05
N PRO A 129 -8.43 0.15 -10.18
CA PRO A 129 -9.84 0.08 -9.82
C PRO A 129 -10.74 0.02 -11.07
N GLY A 130 -11.71 -0.89 -11.07
CA GLY A 130 -12.58 -1.18 -12.20
C GLY A 130 -12.11 -2.32 -13.11
N THR A 131 -10.84 -2.73 -13.03
CA THR A 131 -10.33 -3.84 -13.86
C THR A 131 -10.93 -5.18 -13.41
N GLU A 132 -11.43 -5.96 -14.36
CA GLU A 132 -11.82 -7.35 -14.16
C GLU A 132 -10.58 -8.26 -14.10
N ILE A 133 -10.57 -9.15 -13.12
CA ILE A 133 -9.51 -10.11 -12.86
C ILE A 133 -10.14 -11.49 -12.66
N ARG A 134 -9.58 -12.51 -13.31
CA ARG A 134 -9.97 -13.91 -13.14
C ARG A 134 -8.82 -14.74 -12.60
N THR A 135 -9.07 -15.59 -11.61
CA THR A 135 -8.09 -16.57 -11.12
C THR A 135 -7.99 -17.73 -12.10
N GLU A 136 -6.79 -18.02 -12.60
CA GLU A 136 -6.57 -19.06 -13.62
C GLU A 136 -5.85 -20.28 -13.05
N LEU A 137 -4.59 -20.10 -12.62
CA LEU A 137 -3.71 -21.21 -12.24
C LEU A 137 -3.09 -20.94 -10.87
N VAL A 138 -3.11 -21.94 -10.01
CA VAL A 138 -2.35 -21.93 -8.75
C VAL A 138 -1.07 -22.75 -8.98
N SER A 139 0.10 -22.20 -8.66
CA SER A 139 1.37 -22.94 -8.75
C SER A 139 1.31 -24.21 -7.89
N ALA A 140 2.09 -25.23 -8.23
CA ALA A 140 2.09 -26.50 -7.48
C ALA A 140 2.36 -26.34 -5.96
N GLY A 141 3.07 -25.29 -5.55
CA GLY A 141 3.31 -24.94 -4.15
C GLY A 141 2.33 -23.92 -3.54
N GLY A 142 1.26 -23.53 -4.24
CA GLY A 142 0.25 -22.59 -3.75
C GLY A 142 0.58 -21.09 -3.92
N ASP A 143 1.83 -20.74 -4.23
CA ASP A 143 2.30 -19.36 -4.42
C ASP A 143 3.43 -19.35 -5.48
N PRO A 144 3.40 -18.49 -6.52
CA PRO A 144 2.39 -17.47 -6.84
C PRO A 144 1.10 -18.04 -7.46
N VAL A 145 0.06 -17.20 -7.50
CA VAL A 145 -1.20 -17.46 -8.24
C VAL A 145 -1.20 -16.64 -9.53
N ALA A 146 -1.61 -17.25 -10.64
CA ALA A 146 -1.74 -16.60 -11.93
C ALA A 146 -3.16 -16.08 -12.14
N TYR A 147 -3.24 -14.80 -12.49
CA TYR A 147 -4.49 -14.08 -12.73
C TYR A 147 -4.53 -13.60 -14.17
N ARG A 148 -5.70 -13.71 -14.82
CA ARG A 148 -5.95 -13.05 -16.11
C ARG A 148 -6.38 -11.62 -15.86
N ILE A 149 -5.60 -10.67 -16.38
CA ILE A 149 -5.81 -9.23 -16.23
C ILE A 149 -5.67 -8.61 -17.62
N ARG A 150 -6.75 -8.03 -18.15
CA ARG A 150 -6.78 -7.42 -19.50
C ARG A 150 -6.17 -8.33 -20.61
N GLY A 151 -6.49 -9.61 -20.56
CA GLY A 151 -6.01 -10.61 -21.54
C GLY A 151 -4.59 -11.15 -21.29
N ALA A 152 -3.81 -10.53 -20.40
CA ALA A 152 -2.50 -11.03 -19.99
C ALA A 152 -2.61 -11.96 -18.78
N LEU A 153 -1.74 -12.98 -18.71
CA LEU A 153 -1.59 -13.84 -17.54
C LEU A 153 -0.47 -13.29 -16.64
N ILE A 154 -0.81 -12.97 -15.39
CA ILE A 154 0.10 -12.31 -14.45
C ILE A 154 0.19 -13.14 -13.18
N ALA A 155 1.39 -13.61 -12.84
CA ALA A 155 1.66 -14.30 -11.59
C ALA A 155 1.92 -13.29 -10.47
N LEU A 156 1.07 -13.28 -9.44
CA LEU A 156 1.25 -12.45 -8.25
C LEU A 156 1.52 -13.34 -7.04
N ARG A 157 2.49 -12.93 -6.21
CA ARG A 157 2.73 -13.59 -4.94
C ARG A 157 1.58 -13.28 -3.97
N ARG A 158 1.32 -14.19 -3.03
CA ARG A 158 0.26 -14.02 -2.03
C ARG A 158 0.35 -12.70 -1.29
N LYS A 159 1.55 -12.29 -0.85
CA LYS A 159 1.79 -11.00 -0.18
C LYS A 159 1.38 -9.78 -1.02
N GLN A 160 1.40 -9.88 -2.35
CA GLN A 160 0.95 -8.81 -3.26
C GLN A 160 -0.56 -8.88 -3.45
N SER A 161 -1.11 -10.08 -3.69
CA SER A 161 -2.55 -10.31 -3.83
C SER A 161 -3.34 -9.95 -2.55
N ASP A 162 -2.75 -10.14 -1.37
CA ASP A 162 -3.33 -9.73 -0.08
C ASP A 162 -3.53 -8.22 0.04
N LEU A 163 -2.81 -7.43 -0.77
CA LEU A 163 -2.84 -5.97 -0.77
C LEU A 163 -3.73 -5.39 -1.88
N ILE A 164 -4.44 -6.22 -2.64
CA ILE A 164 -5.34 -5.82 -3.71
C ILE A 164 -6.76 -6.18 -3.27
N GLY A 165 -7.64 -5.17 -3.18
CA GLY A 165 -9.04 -5.36 -2.84
C GLY A 165 -9.88 -5.60 -4.08
N VAL A 166 -10.74 -6.62 -4.04
CA VAL A 166 -11.65 -7.01 -5.13
C VAL A 166 -13.07 -7.23 -4.64
N MET A 167 -14.03 -7.09 -5.54
CA MET A 167 -15.41 -7.53 -5.33
C MET A 167 -15.71 -8.65 -6.34
N PRO A 168 -16.10 -9.85 -5.89
CA PRO A 168 -16.55 -10.91 -6.78
C PRO A 168 -17.62 -10.39 -7.74
N LEU A 169 -17.50 -10.74 -9.01
CA LEU A 169 -18.60 -10.60 -9.96
C LEU A 169 -19.40 -11.88 -9.86
N ASP A 170 -20.72 -11.78 -9.67
CA ASP A 170 -21.59 -12.95 -9.66
C ASP A 170 -21.29 -13.80 -10.89
N ALA A 171 -21.00 -15.08 -10.66
CA ALA A 171 -20.74 -16.01 -11.73
C ALA A 171 -22.01 -16.13 -12.58
N ASP A 172 -21.92 -15.79 -13.86
CA ASP A 172 -22.90 -16.28 -14.83
C ASP A 172 -22.90 -17.82 -14.70
N PRO A 173 -24.04 -18.47 -14.38
CA PRO A 173 -24.08 -19.91 -14.18
C PRO A 173 -23.48 -20.60 -15.40
N GLN A 174 -22.39 -21.34 -15.21
CA GLN A 174 -21.79 -22.10 -16.30
C GLN A 174 -22.87 -23.01 -16.91
N PRO A 175 -23.03 -23.02 -18.25
CA PRO A 175 -23.93 -23.98 -18.87
C PRO A 175 -23.42 -25.38 -18.52
N GLU A 176 -24.31 -26.18 -17.93
CA GLU A 176 -24.11 -27.58 -17.64
C GLU A 176 -23.45 -28.26 -18.84
N THR A 177 -22.23 -28.76 -18.66
CA THR A 177 -21.60 -29.60 -19.67
C THR A 177 -22.43 -30.88 -19.75
N SER A 178 -23.27 -30.95 -20.78
CA SER A 178 -23.92 -32.18 -21.24
C SER A 178 -22.87 -33.28 -21.37
N GLN A 179 -22.92 -34.27 -20.49
CA GLN A 179 -22.43 -35.60 -20.81
C GLN A 179 -23.63 -36.42 -21.30
N LYS A 180 -23.68 -36.61 -22.61
CA LYS A 180 -24.27 -37.79 -23.24
C LYS A 180 -23.17 -38.82 -23.46
#